data_AF-A0A672MBC3-F1
#
_entry.id   AF-A0A672MBC3-F1
#
_cell.length_a   1.000
_cell.length_b   1.000
_cell.length_c   1.000
_cell.angle_alpha   90.00
_cell.angle_beta   90.00
_cell.angle_gamma   90.00
#
_symmetry.space_group_name_H-M   'P 1'
#
loop_
_entity.id
_entity.type
_entity.pdbx_description
1 polymer ?
#
loop_
_entity_poly.entity_id
_entity_poly.type
_entity_poly.pdbx_seq_one_letter_code
_entity_poly.pdbx_strand_id
1 'polypeptide(L)'
;MKVKGCAADCMNGSMNIGTGKTSFACCNTDKCNVQDAPDPSHTPNGKTCYSCVGQSCSNIMSCSGSEDRCIKATGSYGGQSMVVKGCVSQAICNATTTTSIPNVLSISCCEGNLCNGAKSVTQSMFLCGFLLSFLLLH
;
A
#
# COMPACT_ATOMS: atom_id res chain seq x y z
N MET A 1 11.72 -10.61 12.79
CA MET A 1 12.55 -9.60 13.49
C MET A 1 11.62 -8.64 14.22
N LYS A 2 11.95 -8.22 15.44
CA LYS A 2 11.21 -7.20 16.20
C LYS A 2 12.10 -5.98 16.36
N VAL A 3 11.54 -4.78 16.17
CA VAL A 3 12.27 -3.51 16.24
C VAL A 3 11.44 -2.53 17.07
N LYS A 4 12.12 -1.77 17.93
CA LYS A 4 11.54 -0.73 18.77
C LYS A 4 12.24 0.58 18.50
N GLY A 5 11.49 1.68 18.48
CA GLY A 5 12.02 3.00 18.22
C GLY A 5 10.95 4.07 18.44
N CYS A 6 11.32 5.31 18.12
CA CYS A 6 10.42 6.44 18.17
C CYS A 6 9.86 6.72 16.76
N ALA A 7 8.62 7.20 16.70
CA ALA A 7 7.98 7.68 15.48
C ALA A 7 7.30 9.03 15.78
N ALA A 8 7.27 9.92 14.79
CA ALA A 8 6.60 11.22 14.94
C ALA A 8 5.08 11.08 15.03
N ASP A 9 4.51 10.16 14.24
CA ASP A 9 3.07 9.83 14.26
C ASP A 9 2.86 8.48 14.93
N CYS A 10 2.14 8.49 16.05
CA CYS A 10 1.90 7.28 16.82
C CYS A 10 0.66 6.53 16.33
N MET A 11 0.87 5.51 15.50
CA MET A 11 -0.22 4.73 14.93
C MET A 11 0.04 3.23 14.94
N ASN A 12 -1.01 2.48 15.24
CA ASN A 12 -1.02 1.03 15.05
C ASN A 12 -1.38 0.72 13.60
N GLY A 13 -0.75 -0.29 13.01
CA GLY A 13 -0.98 -0.61 11.62
C GLY A 13 -0.43 -1.96 11.19
N SER A 14 -0.73 -2.34 9.95
CA SER A 14 -0.18 -3.53 9.30
C SER A 14 0.21 -3.20 7.88
N MET A 15 1.25 -3.86 7.39
CA MET A 15 1.69 -3.80 6.01
C MET A 15 2.10 -5.19 5.52
N ASN A 16 1.79 -5.48 4.27
CA ASN A 16 2.17 -6.70 3.60
C ASN A 16 2.58 -6.38 2.16
N ILE A 17 3.86 -6.57 1.84
CA ILE A 17 4.43 -6.28 0.52
C ILE A 17 4.72 -7.54 -0.30
N GLY A 18 4.17 -8.69 0.11
CA GLY A 18 4.34 -9.99 -0.56
C GLY A 18 5.55 -10.76 -0.07
N THR A 19 6.73 -10.13 -0.03
CA THR A 19 7.97 -10.75 0.49
C THR A 19 8.08 -10.68 2.02
N GLY A 20 7.32 -9.79 2.64
CA GLY A 20 7.34 -9.56 4.07
C GLY A 20 6.06 -8.91 4.55
N LYS A 21 5.71 -9.24 5.80
CA LYS A 21 4.54 -8.74 6.48
C LYS A 21 4.92 -8.25 7.86
N THR A 22 4.46 -7.05 8.22
CA THR A 22 4.85 -6.35 9.44
C THR A 22 3.65 -5.67 10.06
N SER A 23 3.61 -5.67 11.37
CA SER A 23 2.64 -4.99 12.20
C SER A 23 3.34 -3.96 13.07
N PHE A 24 2.62 -2.89 13.39
CA PHE A 24 3.12 -1.78 14.17
C PHE A 24 2.19 -1.55 15.34
N ALA A 25 2.79 -1.32 16.51
CA ALA A 25 2.10 -0.87 17.70
C ALA A 25 2.84 0.37 18.22
N CYS A 26 2.08 1.35 18.69
CA CYS A 26 2.63 2.58 19.21
C CYS A 26 1.90 3.02 20.49
N CYS A 27 2.60 3.81 21.29
CA CYS A 27 2.13 4.39 22.53
C CYS A 27 2.83 5.75 22.77
N ASN A 28 2.24 6.58 23.64
CA ASN A 28 2.58 8.01 23.76
C ASN A 28 3.20 8.42 25.11
N THR A 29 3.77 7.46 25.86
CA THR A 29 4.46 7.74 27.13
C THR A 29 5.90 7.24 27.09
N ASP A 30 6.75 7.76 27.97
CA ASP A 30 8.16 7.38 27.98
C ASP A 30 8.34 5.87 28.19
N LYS A 31 9.16 5.26 27.34
CA LYS A 31 9.48 3.82 27.37
C LYS A 31 8.25 2.90 27.35
N CYS A 32 7.13 3.36 26.79
CA CYS A 32 5.88 2.60 26.77
C CYS A 32 5.90 1.36 25.87
N ASN A 33 6.80 1.33 24.87
CA ASN A 33 6.92 0.24 23.89
C ASN A 33 7.68 -0.98 24.45
N VAL A 34 7.48 -1.30 25.73
CA VAL A 34 8.07 -2.48 26.39
C VAL A 34 7.58 -3.76 25.73
N GLN A 35 6.30 -3.81 25.37
CA GLN A 35 5.71 -4.95 24.67
C GLN A 35 5.97 -4.87 23.16
N ASP A 36 6.19 -6.02 22.56
CA ASP A 36 6.34 -6.12 21.12
C ASP A 36 5.00 -5.87 20.42
N ALA A 37 5.06 -5.37 19.18
CA ALA A 37 3.89 -5.33 18.34
C ALA A 37 3.34 -6.76 18.13
N PRO A 38 1.99 -6.93 18.14
CA PRO A 38 1.36 -8.22 17.95
C PRO A 38 1.77 -8.80 16.60
N ASP A 39 1.78 -10.12 16.44
CA ASP A 39 2.11 -10.70 15.14
C ASP A 39 1.08 -10.27 14.07
N PRO A 40 1.52 -10.04 12.82
CA PRO A 40 0.60 -9.63 11.76
C PRO A 40 -0.51 -10.66 11.57
N SER A 41 -1.76 -10.19 11.53
CA SER A 41 -2.91 -11.09 11.31
C SER A 41 -2.83 -11.74 9.94
N HIS A 42 -3.05 -13.04 9.85
CA HIS A 42 -3.15 -13.77 8.59
C HIS A 42 -4.60 -14.01 8.13
N THR A 43 -5.58 -13.57 8.93
CA THR A 43 -7.00 -13.74 8.61
C THR A 43 -7.37 -12.88 7.40
N PRO A 44 -7.80 -13.46 6.27
CA PRO A 44 -8.17 -12.68 5.09
C PRO A 44 -9.31 -11.71 5.40
N ASN A 45 -9.24 -10.50 4.85
CA ASN A 45 -10.27 -9.47 5.04
C ASN A 45 -11.12 -9.20 3.77
N GLY A 46 -10.93 -10.01 2.73
CA GLY A 46 -11.65 -9.91 1.46
C GLY A 46 -11.14 -8.83 0.49
N LYS A 47 -10.13 -8.05 0.87
CA LYS A 47 -9.48 -7.11 -0.05
C LYS A 47 -8.33 -7.78 -0.80
N THR A 48 -8.06 -7.28 -2.00
CA THR A 48 -6.95 -7.76 -2.84
C THR A 48 -6.17 -6.59 -3.42
N CYS A 49 -4.84 -6.71 -3.47
CA CYS A 49 -3.96 -5.72 -4.07
C CYS A 49 -2.93 -6.38 -4.98
N TYR A 50 -2.32 -5.61 -5.88
CA TYR A 50 -1.13 -6.08 -6.57
C TYR A 50 0.08 -6.08 -5.63
N SER A 51 0.99 -7.01 -5.85
CA SER A 51 2.28 -7.16 -5.17
C SER A 51 3.40 -7.36 -6.21
N CYS A 52 4.65 -7.24 -5.77
CA CYS A 52 5.82 -7.45 -6.63
C CYS A 52 6.56 -8.74 -6.25
N VAL A 53 6.88 -9.57 -7.25
CA VAL A 53 7.75 -10.73 -7.14
C VAL A 53 8.90 -10.54 -8.13
N GLY A 54 10.10 -10.27 -7.59
CA GLY A 54 11.22 -9.79 -8.42
C GLY A 54 10.87 -8.47 -9.09
N GLN A 55 11.01 -8.40 -10.41
CA GLN A 55 10.65 -7.21 -11.22
C GLN A 55 9.18 -7.20 -11.66
N SER A 56 8.43 -8.30 -11.47
CA SER A 56 7.04 -8.40 -11.88
C SER A 56 6.11 -7.86 -10.79
N CYS A 57 5.32 -6.83 -11.09
CA CYS A 57 4.42 -6.15 -10.15
C CYS A 57 2.93 -6.31 -10.48
N SER A 58 2.57 -7.48 -11.01
CA SER A 58 1.21 -7.88 -11.41
C SER A 58 0.65 -9.05 -10.59
N ASN A 59 1.39 -9.57 -9.62
CA ASN A 59 0.90 -10.64 -8.76
C ASN A 59 -0.26 -10.13 -7.89
N ILE A 60 -1.35 -10.90 -7.78
CA ILE A 60 -2.49 -10.55 -6.92
C ILE A 60 -2.31 -11.22 -5.57
N MET A 61 -2.40 -10.43 -4.50
CA MET A 61 -2.36 -10.93 -3.13
C MET A 61 -3.65 -10.60 -2.37
N SER A 62 -4.03 -11.50 -1.47
CA SER A 62 -5.10 -11.27 -0.49
C SER A 62 -4.56 -10.49 0.71
N CYS A 63 -5.27 -9.44 1.10
CA CYS A 63 -4.96 -8.66 2.29
C CYS A 63 -5.55 -9.33 3.54
N SER A 64 -5.01 -8.99 4.71
CA SER A 64 -5.43 -9.61 5.97
C SER A 64 -5.64 -8.59 7.08
N GLY A 65 -6.45 -8.95 8.07
CA GLY A 65 -6.70 -8.12 9.25
C GLY A 65 -7.09 -6.69 8.88
N SER A 66 -6.35 -5.71 9.39
CA SER A 66 -6.59 -4.28 9.19
C SER A 66 -6.05 -3.70 7.88
N GLU A 67 -5.50 -4.53 6.98
CA GLU A 67 -4.93 -4.07 5.70
C GLU A 67 -6.02 -3.73 4.69
N ASP A 68 -6.55 -2.52 4.76
CA ASP A 68 -7.75 -2.07 4.05
C ASP A 68 -7.47 -1.12 2.87
N ARG A 69 -6.20 -0.85 2.57
CA ARG A 69 -5.74 -0.02 1.44
C ARG A 69 -4.66 -0.76 0.64
N CYS A 70 -4.54 -0.44 -0.65
CA CYS A 70 -3.40 -0.86 -1.45
C CYS A 70 -2.35 0.23 -1.49
N ILE A 71 -1.07 -0.16 -1.49
CA ILE A 71 0.07 0.76 -1.62
C ILE A 71 0.85 0.51 -2.92
N LYS A 72 1.44 1.57 -3.46
CA LYS A 72 2.52 1.54 -4.45
C LYS A 72 3.60 2.52 -4.00
N ALA A 73 4.83 2.04 -3.87
CA ALA A 73 6.00 2.87 -3.60
C ALA A 73 7.04 2.68 -4.70
N THR A 74 7.73 3.76 -5.06
CA THR A 74 8.85 3.75 -6.00
C THR A 74 10.06 4.37 -5.31
N GLY A 75 11.21 3.70 -5.36
CA GLY A 75 12.45 4.16 -4.74
C GLY A 75 13.67 3.81 -5.57
N SER A 76 14.85 4.16 -5.08
CA SER A 76 16.13 3.82 -5.71
C SER A 76 17.03 3.12 -4.71
N TYR A 77 17.54 1.94 -5.03
CA TYR A 77 18.51 1.24 -4.20
C TYR A 77 19.71 0.84 -5.06
N GLY A 78 20.92 1.24 -4.65
CA GLY A 78 22.13 1.01 -5.45
C GLY A 78 22.08 1.65 -6.85
N GLY A 79 21.33 2.74 -7.02
CA GLY A 79 21.14 3.40 -8.33
C GLY A 79 20.07 2.76 -9.23
N GLN A 80 19.45 1.66 -8.81
CA GLN A 80 18.38 1.01 -9.56
C GLN A 80 17.00 1.41 -9.02
N SER A 81 16.10 1.78 -9.94
CA SER A 81 14.70 2.06 -9.60
C SER A 81 13.99 0.76 -9.21
N MET A 82 13.31 0.79 -8.06
CA MET A 82 12.54 -0.33 -7.53
C MET A 82 11.09 0.10 -7.29
N VAL A 83 10.17 -0.82 -7.57
CA VAL A 83 8.74 -0.65 -7.29
C VAL A 83 8.33 -1.70 -6.27
N VAL A 84 7.61 -1.26 -5.24
CA VAL A 84 6.98 -2.12 -4.24
C VAL A 84 5.49 -1.88 -4.27
N LYS A 85 4.72 -2.95 -4.13
CA LYS A 85 3.26 -2.92 -4.02
C LYS A 85 2.80 -3.89 -2.95
N GLY A 86 1.63 -3.63 -2.38
CA GLY A 86 1.03 -4.55 -1.42
C GLY A 86 -0.21 -4.01 -0.74
N CYS A 87 -0.55 -4.61 0.39
CA CYS A 87 -1.64 -4.22 1.27
C CYS A 87 -1.10 -3.45 2.48
N VAL A 88 -1.82 -2.41 2.91
CA VAL A 88 -1.50 -1.63 4.11
C VAL A 88 -2.78 -1.23 4.83
N SER A 89 -2.70 -1.01 6.14
CA SER A 89 -3.76 -0.33 6.87
C SER A 89 -3.77 1.18 6.54
N GLN A 90 -4.94 1.81 6.60
CA GLN A 90 -5.09 3.27 6.43
C GLN A 90 -4.12 4.10 7.28
N ALA A 91 -3.84 3.68 8.52
CA ALA A 91 -2.86 4.34 9.39
C ALA A 91 -1.47 4.46 8.75
N ILE A 92 -0.94 3.38 8.17
CA ILE A 92 0.34 3.39 7.46
C ILE A 92 0.27 4.30 6.24
N CYS A 93 -0.84 4.29 5.52
CA CYS A 93 -1.01 5.19 4.40
C CYS A 93 -0.92 6.67 4.83
N ASN A 94 -1.58 7.05 5.92
CA ASN A 94 -1.54 8.40 6.44
C ASN A 94 -0.10 8.82 6.82
N ALA A 95 0.65 7.96 7.52
CA ALA A 95 2.05 8.22 7.87
C ALA A 95 2.95 8.45 6.64
N THR A 96 2.71 7.74 5.54
CA THR A 96 3.51 7.93 4.32
C THR A 96 3.28 9.25 3.62
N THR A 97 2.16 9.94 3.91
CA THR A 97 1.91 11.30 3.38
C THR A 97 2.63 12.39 4.18
N THR A 98 2.98 12.10 5.44
CA THR A 98 3.60 13.07 6.36
C THR A 98 5.12 12.94 6.46
N THR A 99 5.69 11.80 6.02
CA THR A 99 7.11 11.47 6.24
C THR A 99 7.87 11.29 4.93
N SER A 100 8.97 12.04 4.75
CA SER A 100 9.95 11.78 3.70
C SER A 100 10.83 10.58 4.08
N ILE A 101 10.74 9.49 3.32
CA ILE A 101 11.56 8.30 3.54
C ILE A 101 12.79 8.39 2.63
N PRO A 102 14.03 8.33 3.17
CA PRO A 102 15.24 8.33 2.36
C PRO A 102 15.18 7.26 1.27
N ASN A 103 15.59 7.62 0.04
CA ASN A 103 15.60 6.76 -1.14
C ASN A 103 14.23 6.32 -1.67
N VAL A 104 13.12 6.82 -1.12
CA VAL A 104 11.77 6.66 -1.69
C VAL A 104 11.39 7.92 -2.46
N LEU A 105 11.09 7.76 -3.74
CA LEU A 105 10.77 8.83 -4.68
C LEU A 105 9.28 9.17 -4.68
N SER A 106 8.42 8.15 -4.57
CA SER A 106 6.97 8.35 -4.53
C SER A 106 6.29 7.25 -3.75
N ILE A 107 5.22 7.61 -3.04
CA ILE A 107 4.31 6.68 -2.38
C ILE A 107 2.89 7.10 -2.74
N SER A 108 2.04 6.14 -3.07
CA SER A 108 0.62 6.34 -3.20
C SER A 108 -0.14 5.18 -2.57
N CYS A 109 -1.31 5.49 -2.01
CA CYS A 109 -2.28 4.48 -1.65
C CYS A 109 -3.63 4.75 -2.29
N CYS A 110 -4.47 3.73 -2.30
CA CYS A 110 -5.82 3.80 -2.79
C CYS A 110 -6.71 2.80 -2.05
N GLU A 111 -8.01 3.08 -2.09
CA GLU A 111 -9.04 2.17 -1.62
C GLU A 111 -9.68 1.44 -2.80
N GLY A 112 -10.03 0.17 -2.59
CA GLY A 112 -10.61 -0.69 -3.62
C GLY A 112 -9.67 -1.81 -4.06
N ASN A 113 -10.25 -2.88 -4.60
CA ASN A 113 -9.48 -4.04 -5.02
C ASN A 113 -8.61 -3.71 -6.22
N LEU A 114 -7.35 -4.13 -6.18
CA LEU A 114 -6.37 -4.03 -7.27
C LEU A 114 -6.11 -2.59 -7.75
N CYS A 115 -6.47 -1.58 -6.95
CA CYS A 115 -6.40 -0.17 -7.34
C CYS A 115 -4.96 0.34 -7.53
N ASN A 116 -3.96 -0.36 -6.98
CA ASN A 116 -2.54 -0.09 -7.16
C ASN A 116 -1.96 -0.70 -8.46
N GLY A 117 -2.82 -1.02 -9.42
CA GLY A 117 -2.46 -1.39 -10.78
C GLY A 117 -1.89 -0.23 -11.59
N ALA A 118 -1.39 -0.50 -12.79
CA ALA A 118 -1.23 0.55 -13.79
C ALA A 118 -2.63 1.02 -14.19
N LYS A 119 -2.88 2.34 -14.25
CA LYS A 119 -4.10 2.85 -14.86
C LYS A 119 -4.07 2.46 -16.34
N SER A 120 -4.74 1.37 -16.72
CA SER A 120 -4.91 1.02 -18.12
C SER A 120 -5.79 2.09 -18.79
N VAL A 121 -5.49 2.36 -20.07
CA VAL A 121 -6.17 3.31 -20.97
C VAL A 121 -7.64 2.93 -21.25
N THR A 122 -8.27 2.14 -20.38
CA THR A 122 -9.66 1.68 -20.52
C THR A 122 -10.66 2.70 -19.98
N GLN A 123 -10.25 3.65 -19.13
CA GLN A 123 -11.14 4.72 -18.67
C GLN A 123 -11.43 5.76 -19.77
N SER A 124 -10.53 5.90 -20.77
CA SER A 124 -10.81 6.69 -21.99
C SER A 124 -11.76 5.98 -22.96
N MET A 125 -11.83 4.65 -22.93
CA MET A 125 -12.66 3.89 -23.87
C MET A 125 -14.15 3.93 -23.50
N PHE A 126 -14.48 4.03 -22.21
CA PHE A 126 -15.86 4.26 -21.76
C PHE A 126 -16.36 5.67 -22.10
N LEU A 127 -15.52 6.71 -22.02
CA LEU A 127 -15.93 8.07 -22.43
C LEU A 127 -16.12 8.21 -23.95
N CYS A 128 -15.33 7.49 -24.76
CA CYS A 128 -15.45 7.56 -26.22
C CYS A 128 -16.73 6.89 -26.75
N GLY A 129 -17.17 5.81 -26.09
CA GLY A 129 -18.43 5.12 -26.45
C GLY A 129 -19.67 6.00 -26.28
N PHE A 130 -19.75 6.76 -25.18
CA PHE A 130 -20.86 7.69 -24.95
C PHE A 130 -20.87 8.85 -25.97
N LEU A 131 -19.71 9.42 -26.30
CA LEU A 131 -19.59 10.51 -27.28
C LEU A 131 -20.02 10.10 -28.70
N LEU A 132 -19.68 8.89 -29.14
CA LEU A 132 -20.09 8.38 -30.46
C LEU A 132 -21.60 8.13 -30.54
N SER A 133 -22.23 7.65 -29.47
CA SER A 133 -23.69 7.47 -29.44
C SER A 133 -24.47 8.79 -29.49
N PHE A 134 -23.93 9.89 -28.96
CA PHE A 134 -24.58 11.20 -29.07
C PHE A 134 -24.46 11.82 -30.47
N LEU A 135 -23.38 11.53 -31.20
CA LEU A 135 -23.15 12.05 -32.56
C LEU A 135 -23.90 11.27 -33.65
N LEU A 136 -24.27 10.00 -33.38
CA LEU A 136 -25.04 9.16 -34.31
C LEU A 136 -26.56 9.25 -34.09
N LEU A 137 -27.00 9.99 -33.07
CA LEU A 137 -28.41 10.21 -32.73
C LEU A 137 -28.89 11.64 -33.06
N HIS A 138 -28.09 12.40 -33.82
CA HIS A 138 -28.39 13.71 -34.39
C HIS A 138 -28.05 13.71 -35.89
#